data_AF-A0A2D4SR27-F1
#
_entry.id   AF-A0A2D4SR27-F1
#
_cell.length_a   1.000
_cell.length_b   1.000
_cell.length_c   1.000
_cell.angle_alpha   90.00
_cell.angle_beta   90.00
_cell.angle_gamma   90.00
#
_symmetry.space_group_name_H-M   'P 1'
#
loop_
_entity.id
_entity.type
_entity.pdbx_description
1 polymer ?
#
loop_
_entity_poly.entity_id
_entity_poly.type
_entity_poly.pdbx_seq_one_letter_code
_entity_poly.pdbx_strand_id
1 'polypeptide(L)'
;MIWLFGCAQTLHFEYGGGDTGTITQVEIVDEDGDGYPHWSTANSVEEADCDDENSNITPDNERWIEAGFFWRGDDDAPLAGPMREVFLSGFCIDRNEVQNDEYAIFMTQMWNRGLENEDEEGAELYDFDDNDDIYEPTIEETTDGYRAVSGRGAHPVTEVWFSSAQRFCQEYGKLLPTEAQWEKSARGTDGRRYPWGNEDPTCTLANFGTPQERCEGDTLPVGSHPLGASPYGVLDMAGNVSEWVYDYFQEDYYEMGETEDPQGPMSGYYEDETGQGFEARIARSGNHSTDEGSMQAFHRTPEPALGSSNGLGFRCVRILE
;
A
#
# COMPACT_ATOMS: atom_id res chain seq x y z
N MET A 1 17.76 12.71 56.22
CA MET A 1 18.48 13.99 56.29
C MET A 1 19.60 13.89 55.27
N ILE A 2 19.50 14.68 54.19
CA ILE A 2 20.40 14.95 53.02
C ILE A 2 21.74 14.21 52.95
N TRP A 3 22.11 13.70 51.76
CA TRP A 3 23.37 13.90 50.96
C TRP A 3 23.18 13.15 49.60
N LEU A 4 22.99 13.78 48.42
CA LEU A 4 23.88 14.46 47.45
C LEU A 4 24.84 13.57 46.60
N PHE A 5 24.98 13.99 45.32
CA PHE A 5 25.90 13.61 44.22
C PHE A 5 25.42 12.48 43.29
N GLY A 6 25.23 12.64 41.97
CA GLY A 6 25.76 13.61 41.00
C GLY A 6 26.92 13.00 40.21
N CYS A 7 26.67 12.58 38.96
CA CYS A 7 27.71 12.46 37.94
C CYS A 7 27.09 12.52 36.53
N ALA A 8 26.93 13.73 36.00
CA ALA A 8 26.81 13.95 34.57
C ALA A 8 28.23 13.96 34.00
N GLN A 9 28.53 13.07 33.06
CA GLN A 9 29.75 13.18 32.24
C GLN A 9 29.42 14.03 31.01
N THR A 10 29.93 15.26 31.00
CA THR A 10 29.93 16.16 29.84
C THR A 10 30.99 15.71 28.86
N LEU A 11 30.59 15.28 27.66
CA LEU A 11 31.48 15.18 26.50
C LEU A 11 31.44 16.52 25.76
N HIS A 12 32.56 17.27 25.84
CA HIS A 12 32.78 18.46 25.03
C HIS A 12 33.33 18.07 23.66
N PHE A 13 32.64 18.50 22.60
CA PHE A 13 33.22 18.62 21.27
C PHE A 13 33.23 20.11 20.87
N GLU A 14 34.43 20.66 20.68
CA GLU A 14 34.62 21.98 20.06
C GLU A 14 34.70 21.79 18.54
N TYR A 15 33.82 22.47 17.79
CA TYR A 15 34.12 22.91 16.43
C TYR A 15 34.01 24.42 16.38
N GLY A 16 35.08 25.07 15.93
CA GLY A 16 35.22 26.52 15.92
C GLY A 16 34.25 27.18 14.94
N GLY A 17 33.57 28.22 15.42
CA GLY A 17 32.67 29.08 14.64
C GLY A 17 31.48 29.49 15.50
N GLY A 18 31.57 30.64 16.16
CA GLY A 18 30.62 31.06 17.19
C GLY A 18 29.22 31.34 16.68
N ASP A 19 28.27 30.50 17.09
CA ASP A 19 26.87 30.83 17.38
C ASP A 19 26.39 29.90 18.49
N THR A 20 26.03 30.43 19.66
CA THR A 20 25.50 29.65 20.79
C THR A 20 23.99 29.86 20.90
N GLY A 21 23.21 28.98 20.27
CA GLY A 21 21.79 28.80 20.58
C GLY A 21 21.63 27.70 21.64
N THR A 22 21.03 28.02 22.79
CA THR A 22 20.72 27.05 23.83
C THR A 22 19.44 26.32 23.46
N ILE A 23 19.55 25.06 23.01
CA ILE A 23 18.40 24.16 22.95
C ILE A 23 18.19 23.64 24.37
N THR A 24 17.13 24.12 25.04
CA THR A 24 16.64 23.48 26.27
C THR A 24 16.13 22.10 25.90
N GLN A 25 16.83 21.07 26.34
CA GLN A 25 16.35 19.70 26.34
C GLN A 25 15.08 19.69 27.21
N VAL A 26 13.92 19.57 26.56
CA VAL A 26 12.65 19.33 27.25
C VAL A 26 12.79 17.95 27.89
N GLU A 27 12.77 17.89 29.21
CA GLU A 27 12.71 16.62 29.92
C GLU A 27 11.39 15.94 29.56
N ILE A 28 11.53 14.89 28.76
CA ILE A 28 10.51 13.95 28.35
C ILE A 28 10.14 13.12 29.57
N VAL A 29 8.92 13.32 30.09
CA VAL A 29 8.39 12.54 31.22
C VAL A 29 7.55 11.40 30.66
N ASP A 30 8.11 10.21 30.78
CA ASP A 30 7.50 8.90 30.58
C ASP A 30 6.62 8.57 31.81
N GLU A 31 5.30 8.78 31.68
CA GLU A 31 4.35 8.70 32.80
C GLU A 31 3.85 7.28 33.07
N ASP A 32 3.91 6.36 32.11
CA ASP A 32 3.50 4.96 32.27
C ASP A 32 4.68 3.98 32.37
N GLY A 33 5.90 4.46 32.13
CA GLY A 33 7.15 3.74 32.39
C GLY A 33 7.58 2.83 31.25
N ASP A 34 7.11 3.08 30.02
CA ASP A 34 7.44 2.31 28.81
C ASP A 34 8.67 2.84 28.05
N GLY A 35 9.18 4.01 28.47
CA GLY A 35 10.32 4.70 27.89
C GLY A 35 9.98 5.93 27.06
N TYR A 36 8.71 6.33 26.91
CA TYR A 36 8.30 7.44 26.04
C TYR A 36 7.22 8.37 26.66
N PRO A 37 7.18 9.68 26.31
CA PRO A 37 6.28 10.65 26.94
C PRO A 37 4.90 10.76 26.25
N HIS A 38 3.86 11.02 27.05
CA HIS A 38 2.52 11.35 26.56
C HIS A 38 2.51 12.60 25.66
N TRP A 39 2.03 12.46 24.42
CA TRP A 39 1.95 13.56 23.47
C TRP A 39 0.49 13.90 23.13
N SER A 40 0.15 15.17 23.25
CA SER A 40 -0.97 15.80 22.55
C SER A 40 -0.47 16.23 21.16
N THR A 41 -1.21 15.93 20.09
CA THR A 41 -0.95 16.23 18.65
C THR A 41 0.00 15.25 17.94
N ALA A 42 -0.55 14.39 17.06
CA ALA A 42 0.06 13.13 16.59
C ALA A 42 1.19 13.26 15.59
N ASN A 43 2.28 12.53 15.86
CA ASN A 43 3.55 12.62 15.12
C ASN A 43 4.29 11.27 14.91
N SER A 44 3.69 10.07 15.07
CA SER A 44 4.38 8.84 14.65
C SER A 44 3.49 7.64 14.27
N VAL A 45 3.98 6.86 13.30
CA VAL A 45 3.37 5.73 12.57
C VAL A 45 3.17 4.45 13.41
N GLU A 46 3.92 4.30 14.50
CA GLU A 46 4.01 3.04 15.24
C GLU A 46 2.81 2.81 16.20
N GLU A 47 1.93 3.80 16.34
CA GLU A 47 0.77 3.80 17.24
C GLU A 47 -0.59 3.71 16.51
N ALA A 48 -0.59 3.44 15.20
CA ALA A 48 -1.80 3.34 14.38
C ALA A 48 -2.49 1.97 14.56
N ASP A 49 -3.32 1.83 15.61
CA ASP A 49 -4.01 0.58 15.96
C ASP A 49 -5.40 0.42 15.27
N CYS A 50 -5.63 -0.77 14.73
CA CYS A 50 -6.84 -1.19 14.01
C CYS A 50 -7.73 -2.16 14.80
N ASP A 51 -7.32 -2.52 16.02
CA ASP A 51 -8.08 -3.37 16.95
C ASP A 51 -8.91 -2.49 17.89
N ASP A 52 -10.23 -2.52 17.72
CA ASP A 52 -11.20 -1.83 18.55
C ASP A 52 -11.35 -2.46 19.96
N GLU A 53 -10.89 -3.70 20.13
CA GLU A 53 -10.94 -4.43 21.40
C GLU A 53 -9.65 -4.28 22.23
N ASN A 54 -8.53 -3.85 21.64
CA ASN A 54 -7.27 -3.68 22.37
C ASN A 54 -6.28 -2.68 21.75
N SER A 55 -6.37 -1.41 22.20
CA SER A 55 -5.50 -0.29 21.81
C SER A 55 -4.00 -0.42 22.17
N ASN A 56 -3.54 -1.60 22.62
CA ASN A 56 -2.14 -1.90 22.94
C ASN A 56 -1.53 -2.92 21.97
N ILE A 57 -2.27 -3.32 20.92
CA ILE A 57 -1.81 -4.25 19.90
C ILE A 57 -2.05 -3.56 18.56
N THR A 58 -1.05 -2.86 18.04
CA THR A 58 -1.02 -2.64 16.59
C THR A 58 -1.07 -4.02 15.92
N PRO A 59 -2.08 -4.37 15.10
CA PRO A 59 -1.98 -5.57 14.29
C PRO A 59 -0.73 -5.39 13.42
N ASP A 60 0.23 -6.30 13.51
CA ASP A 60 1.50 -6.21 12.75
C ASP A 60 1.27 -6.01 11.24
N ASN A 61 0.07 -6.40 10.77
CA ASN A 61 -0.36 -6.44 9.39
C ASN A 61 -1.35 -5.34 8.95
N GLU A 62 -1.87 -4.46 9.82
CA GLU A 62 -2.80 -3.38 9.43
C GLU A 62 -2.38 -2.00 9.99
N ARG A 63 -2.83 -0.92 9.36
CA ARG A 63 -2.57 0.47 9.76
C ARG A 63 -3.86 1.28 9.79
N TRP A 64 -4.08 1.98 10.91
CA TRP A 64 -5.17 2.94 11.03
C TRP A 64 -4.89 4.21 10.24
N ILE A 65 -5.83 4.58 9.39
CA ILE A 65 -5.84 5.84 8.66
C ILE A 65 -6.93 6.71 9.26
N GLU A 66 -6.52 7.80 9.89
CA GLU A 66 -7.46 8.69 10.56
C GLU A 66 -8.45 9.34 9.58
N ALA A 67 -9.67 9.58 10.05
CA ALA A 67 -10.66 10.35 9.30
C ALA A 67 -10.14 11.78 9.07
N GLY A 68 -10.43 12.36 7.90
CA GLY A 68 -10.06 13.74 7.63
C GLY A 68 -9.78 14.03 6.16
N PHE A 69 -9.51 15.29 5.90
CA PHE A 69 -9.19 15.81 4.58
C PHE A 69 -7.77 15.45 4.16
N PHE A 70 -7.58 15.21 2.86
CA PHE A 70 -6.28 15.11 2.22
C PHE A 70 -6.34 15.70 0.80
N TRP A 71 -5.18 16.09 0.27
CA TRP A 71 -5.05 16.50 -1.13
C TRP A 71 -4.96 15.26 -2.01
N ARG A 72 -5.99 15.02 -2.83
CA ARG A 72 -6.04 13.97 -3.85
C ARG A 72 -5.63 14.54 -5.21
N GLY A 73 -4.83 13.78 -5.95
CA GLY A 73 -4.40 14.13 -7.31
C GLY A 73 -3.22 15.09 -7.37
N ASP A 74 -2.95 15.56 -8.59
CA ASP A 74 -1.88 16.49 -8.91
C ASP A 74 -2.30 17.32 -10.14
N ASP A 75 -2.10 18.64 -10.09
CA ASP A 75 -2.56 19.55 -11.14
C ASP A 75 -1.80 19.39 -12.47
N ASP A 76 -0.58 18.84 -12.43
CA ASP A 76 0.27 18.67 -13.59
C ASP A 76 0.17 17.25 -14.19
N ALA A 77 -0.54 16.33 -13.52
CA ALA A 77 -0.70 14.94 -13.94
C ALA A 77 -1.94 14.74 -14.84
N PRO A 78 -1.78 14.34 -16.12
CA PRO A 78 -2.87 14.33 -17.11
C PRO A 78 -4.13 13.55 -16.73
N LEU A 79 -3.98 12.43 -16.01
CA LEU A 79 -5.11 11.55 -15.62
C LEU A 79 -5.47 11.66 -14.14
N ALA A 80 -4.73 12.46 -13.37
CA ALA A 80 -4.87 12.59 -11.93
C ALA A 80 -5.07 14.05 -11.47
N GLY A 81 -5.40 14.94 -12.40
CA GLY A 81 -5.78 16.33 -12.11
C GLY A 81 -7.30 16.55 -12.19
N PRO A 82 -7.81 17.66 -11.61
CA PRO A 82 -7.09 18.62 -10.78
C PRO A 82 -6.85 18.09 -9.37
N MET A 83 -5.86 18.64 -8.69
CA MET A 83 -5.66 18.38 -7.26
C MET A 83 -6.82 18.99 -6.47
N ARG A 84 -7.42 18.20 -5.58
CA ARG A 84 -8.60 18.62 -4.80
C ARG A 84 -8.57 18.06 -3.39
N GLU A 85 -9.20 18.79 -2.47
CA GLU A 85 -9.41 18.34 -1.11
C GLU A 85 -10.53 17.29 -1.08
N VAL A 86 -10.26 16.12 -0.50
CA VAL A 86 -11.20 15.01 -0.33
C VAL A 86 -11.22 14.61 1.14
N PHE A 87 -12.42 14.44 1.70
CA PHE A 87 -12.63 13.88 3.03
C PHE A 87 -12.77 12.36 2.95
N LEU A 88 -12.07 11.65 3.82
CA LEU A 88 -12.31 10.23 4.08
C LEU A 88 -12.70 10.02 5.53
N SER A 89 -13.69 9.15 5.76
CA SER A 89 -13.90 8.48 7.03
C SER A 89 -12.67 7.65 7.41
N GLY A 90 -12.51 7.32 8.70
CA GLY A 90 -11.37 6.54 9.16
C GLY A 90 -11.52 5.06 8.78
N PHE A 91 -10.42 4.42 8.45
CA PHE A 91 -10.39 3.02 8.01
C PHE A 91 -9.05 2.37 8.35
N CYS A 92 -9.03 1.05 8.29
CA CYS A 92 -7.83 0.24 8.40
C CYS A 92 -7.40 -0.25 7.03
N ILE A 93 -6.10 -0.26 6.76
CA ILE A 93 -5.51 -0.80 5.53
C ILE A 93 -4.41 -1.79 5.86
N ASP A 94 -4.28 -2.84 5.06
CA ASP A 94 -3.16 -3.77 5.20
C ASP A 94 -1.82 -3.03 5.05
N ARG A 95 -0.90 -3.31 5.95
CA ARG A 95 0.45 -2.72 5.97
C ARG A 95 1.22 -3.08 4.71
N ASN A 96 1.05 -4.30 4.23
CA ASN A 96 1.73 -4.88 3.08
C ASN A 96 0.69 -5.37 2.07
N GLU A 97 1.14 -5.65 0.84
CA GLU A 97 0.39 -6.41 -0.15
C GLU A 97 0.10 -7.83 0.36
N VAL A 98 -0.97 -8.45 -0.16
CA VAL A 98 -1.30 -9.84 0.15
C VAL A 98 -0.19 -10.75 -0.36
N GLN A 99 0.31 -11.64 0.49
CA GLN A 99 1.42 -12.54 0.16
C GLN A 99 0.94 -13.84 -0.50
N ASN A 100 1.82 -14.49 -1.27
CA ASN A 100 1.54 -15.78 -1.90
C ASN A 100 1.12 -16.87 -0.90
N ASP A 101 1.72 -16.91 0.30
CA ASP A 101 1.34 -17.88 1.33
C ASP A 101 -0.12 -17.67 1.79
N GLU A 102 -0.54 -16.41 1.95
CA GLU A 102 -1.89 -16.05 2.38
C GLU A 102 -2.91 -16.37 1.28
N TYR A 103 -2.58 -16.07 0.03
CA TYR A 103 -3.44 -16.35 -1.10
C TYR A 103 -3.58 -17.85 -1.39
N ALA A 104 -2.49 -18.61 -1.30
CA ALA A 104 -2.53 -20.07 -1.47
C ALA A 104 -3.37 -20.77 -0.38
N ILE A 105 -3.36 -20.23 0.86
CA ILE A 105 -4.27 -20.68 1.92
C ILE A 105 -5.72 -20.42 1.51
N PHE A 106 -6.03 -19.22 1.00
CA PHE A 106 -7.37 -18.89 0.50
C PHE A 106 -7.82 -19.83 -0.62
N MET A 107 -6.99 -20.07 -1.63
CA MET A 107 -7.32 -21.02 -2.71
C MET A 107 -7.55 -22.44 -2.19
N THR A 108 -6.76 -22.87 -1.19
CA THR A 108 -6.95 -24.17 -0.53
C THR A 108 -8.27 -24.23 0.24
N GLN A 109 -8.75 -23.12 0.80
CA GLN A 109 -10.09 -23.06 1.42
C GLN A 109 -11.19 -23.24 0.37
N MET A 110 -11.05 -22.64 -0.82
CA MET A 110 -11.98 -22.84 -1.95
C MET A 110 -11.95 -24.28 -2.45
N TRP A 111 -10.77 -24.86 -2.61
CA TRP A 111 -10.60 -26.28 -2.95
C TRP A 111 -11.35 -27.20 -1.97
N ASN A 112 -11.23 -26.94 -0.67
CA ASN A 112 -11.93 -27.72 0.37
C ASN A 112 -13.45 -27.57 0.33
N ARG A 113 -13.98 -26.53 -0.34
CA ARG A 113 -15.41 -26.36 -0.65
C ARG A 113 -15.82 -27.04 -1.97
N GLY A 114 -14.87 -27.63 -2.69
CA GLY A 114 -15.06 -28.26 -3.99
C GLY A 114 -14.96 -27.31 -5.17
N LEU A 115 -14.28 -26.17 -4.99
CA LEU A 115 -14.04 -25.15 -6.01
C LEU A 115 -12.54 -25.14 -6.36
N GLU A 116 -12.19 -25.72 -7.51
CA GLU A 116 -10.79 -25.85 -7.97
C GLU A 116 -10.42 -24.62 -8.80
N ASN A 117 -9.53 -23.76 -8.29
CA ASN A 117 -9.14 -22.47 -8.88
C ASN A 117 -10.31 -21.54 -9.26
N GLU A 118 -11.44 -21.64 -8.57
CA GLU A 118 -12.63 -20.85 -8.88
C GLU A 118 -13.32 -20.39 -7.58
N ASP A 119 -14.12 -19.33 -7.67
CA ASP A 119 -15.07 -18.96 -6.63
C ASP A 119 -16.45 -19.59 -6.86
N GLU A 120 -17.42 -19.33 -5.97
CA GLU A 120 -18.78 -19.85 -6.05
C GLU A 120 -19.56 -19.36 -7.28
N GLU A 121 -19.09 -18.31 -7.96
CA GLU A 121 -19.67 -17.78 -9.19
C GLU A 121 -19.00 -18.37 -10.45
N GLY A 122 -17.96 -19.19 -10.26
CA GLY A 122 -17.16 -19.79 -11.34
C GLY A 122 -16.14 -18.82 -11.94
N ALA A 123 -15.82 -17.72 -11.24
CA ALA A 123 -14.73 -16.84 -11.63
C ALA A 123 -13.40 -17.44 -11.20
N GLU A 124 -12.42 -17.42 -12.09
CA GLU A 124 -11.09 -17.95 -11.83
C GLU A 124 -10.35 -17.14 -10.76
N LEU A 125 -9.57 -17.82 -9.90
CA LEU A 125 -8.90 -17.18 -8.78
C LEU A 125 -7.48 -16.71 -9.14
N TYR A 126 -6.69 -17.62 -9.68
CA TYR A 126 -5.29 -17.40 -10.04
C TYR A 126 -5.03 -17.79 -11.49
N ASP A 127 -4.30 -16.97 -12.24
CA ASP A 127 -3.96 -17.25 -13.63
C ASP A 127 -2.81 -18.26 -13.69
N PHE A 128 -3.14 -19.50 -14.06
CA PHE A 128 -2.16 -20.56 -14.35
C PHE A 128 -1.91 -20.73 -15.85
N ASP A 129 -2.67 -20.05 -16.70
CA ASP A 129 -2.75 -20.32 -18.14
C ASP A 129 -1.81 -19.42 -18.98
N ASP A 130 -0.89 -18.72 -18.32
CA ASP A 130 0.12 -17.82 -18.87
C ASP A 130 1.33 -18.55 -19.49
N ASN A 131 1.11 -19.59 -20.27
CA ASN A 131 2.17 -20.38 -20.93
C ASN A 131 3.03 -19.55 -21.94
N ASP A 132 2.78 -18.25 -22.08
CA ASP A 132 3.58 -17.25 -22.80
C ASP A 132 4.29 -16.23 -21.89
N ASP A 133 4.11 -16.28 -20.57
CA ASP A 133 4.83 -15.43 -19.64
C ASP A 133 6.28 -15.89 -19.46
N ILE A 134 7.15 -14.91 -19.25
CA ILE A 134 8.59 -15.14 -19.05
C ILE A 134 8.85 -15.67 -17.63
N TYR A 135 7.91 -15.52 -16.71
CA TYR A 135 8.05 -15.86 -15.31
C TYR A 135 7.13 -17.04 -14.95
N GLU A 136 7.64 -17.92 -14.10
CA GLU A 136 6.87 -19.07 -13.61
C GLU A 136 5.86 -18.63 -12.56
N PRO A 137 4.69 -19.27 -12.46
CA PRO A 137 3.69 -18.93 -11.45
C PRO A 137 4.27 -19.03 -10.04
N THR A 138 3.81 -18.16 -9.15
CA THR A 138 4.33 -18.05 -7.77
C THR A 138 3.57 -18.92 -6.78
N ILE A 139 2.45 -19.50 -7.21
CA ILE A 139 1.64 -20.51 -6.52
C ILE A 139 1.62 -21.78 -7.36
N GLU A 140 1.62 -22.94 -6.70
CA GLU A 140 1.54 -24.25 -7.37
C GLU A 140 0.46 -25.14 -6.76
N GLU A 141 -0.21 -25.91 -7.62
CA GLU A 141 -1.17 -26.94 -7.20
C GLU A 141 -0.44 -28.13 -6.55
N THR A 142 -1.07 -28.70 -5.53
CA THR A 142 -0.59 -29.86 -4.78
C THR A 142 -1.66 -30.93 -4.67
N THR A 143 -1.33 -32.07 -4.04
CA THR A 143 -2.29 -33.17 -3.87
C THR A 143 -3.48 -32.84 -2.97
N ASP A 144 -3.40 -31.76 -2.21
CA ASP A 144 -4.32 -31.41 -1.12
C ASP A 144 -4.69 -29.91 -1.09
N GLY A 145 -4.48 -29.20 -2.21
CA GLY A 145 -4.79 -27.77 -2.37
C GLY A 145 -3.67 -27.03 -3.07
N TYR A 146 -3.34 -25.83 -2.59
CA TYR A 146 -2.35 -24.94 -3.19
C TYR A 146 -1.29 -24.53 -2.16
N ARG A 147 -0.09 -24.20 -2.65
CA ARG A 147 0.96 -23.58 -1.82
C ARG A 147 1.77 -22.59 -2.66
N ALA A 148 2.40 -21.63 -1.99
CA ALA A 148 3.42 -20.83 -2.64
C ALA A 148 4.60 -21.70 -3.11
N VAL A 149 5.19 -21.32 -4.24
CA VAL A 149 6.44 -21.88 -4.73
C VAL A 149 7.54 -21.61 -3.71
N SER A 150 8.45 -22.57 -3.53
CA SER A 150 9.53 -22.48 -2.54
C SER A 150 10.33 -21.19 -2.69
N GLY A 151 10.32 -20.35 -1.65
CA GLY A 151 11.01 -19.05 -1.62
C GLY A 151 10.16 -17.85 -2.06
N ARG A 152 8.93 -18.07 -2.54
CA ARG A 152 7.99 -17.02 -2.96
C ARG A 152 6.90 -16.71 -1.93
N GLY A 153 6.83 -17.46 -0.84
CA GLY A 153 5.76 -17.34 0.16
C GLY A 153 5.51 -15.92 0.68
N ALA A 154 6.58 -15.16 0.93
CA ALA A 154 6.50 -13.78 1.42
C ALA A 154 6.49 -12.70 0.32
N HIS A 155 6.54 -13.09 -0.96
CA HIS A 155 6.36 -12.16 -2.07
C HIS A 155 4.88 -11.81 -2.23
N PRO A 156 4.55 -10.62 -2.77
CA PRO A 156 3.17 -10.29 -3.10
C PRO A 156 2.60 -11.32 -4.09
N VAL A 157 1.32 -11.63 -3.93
CA VAL A 157 0.59 -12.39 -4.94
C VAL A 157 0.39 -11.52 -6.18
N THR A 158 0.63 -12.11 -7.34
CA THR A 158 0.42 -11.53 -8.67
C THR A 158 -0.44 -12.49 -9.50
N GLU A 159 -0.72 -12.18 -10.75
CA GLU A 159 -1.54 -13.04 -11.62
C GLU A 159 -2.95 -13.32 -11.06
N VAL A 160 -3.54 -12.27 -10.47
CA VAL A 160 -4.88 -12.30 -9.89
C VAL A 160 -5.79 -11.27 -10.57
N TRP A 161 -7.01 -11.70 -10.88
CA TRP A 161 -8.05 -10.82 -11.40
C TRP A 161 -8.60 -9.89 -10.32
N PHE A 162 -9.19 -8.77 -10.74
CA PHE A 162 -9.92 -7.87 -9.85
C PHE A 162 -10.98 -8.61 -9.00
N SER A 163 -11.74 -9.51 -9.62
CA SER A 163 -12.79 -10.29 -8.94
C SER A 163 -12.21 -11.21 -7.85
N SER A 164 -11.07 -11.85 -8.11
CA SER A 164 -10.45 -12.76 -7.16
C SER A 164 -9.77 -12.01 -6.01
N ALA A 165 -9.15 -10.86 -6.30
CA ALA A 165 -8.65 -9.92 -5.28
C ALA A 165 -9.78 -9.41 -4.36
N GLN A 166 -10.89 -8.98 -4.96
CA GLN A 166 -12.07 -8.58 -4.20
C GLN A 166 -12.63 -9.72 -3.35
N ARG A 167 -12.69 -10.93 -3.92
CA ARG A 167 -13.22 -12.10 -3.24
C ARG A 167 -12.35 -12.52 -2.05
N PHE A 168 -11.03 -12.47 -2.20
CA PHE A 168 -10.09 -12.70 -1.10
C PHE A 168 -10.38 -11.75 0.06
N CYS A 169 -10.46 -10.44 -0.20
CA CYS A 169 -10.71 -9.47 0.87
C CYS A 169 -12.05 -9.78 1.58
N GLN A 170 -13.11 -10.07 0.82
CA GLN A 170 -14.43 -10.40 1.39
C GLN A 170 -14.42 -11.66 2.26
N GLU A 171 -13.66 -12.69 1.88
CA GLU A 171 -13.54 -13.94 2.65
C GLU A 171 -13.00 -13.68 4.07
N TYR A 172 -12.17 -12.65 4.23
CA TYR A 172 -11.60 -12.24 5.52
C TYR A 172 -12.32 -11.03 6.15
N GLY A 173 -13.54 -10.69 5.70
CA GLY A 173 -14.31 -9.58 6.26
C GLY A 173 -13.74 -8.19 5.94
N LYS A 174 -12.95 -8.10 4.86
CA LYS A 174 -12.32 -6.88 4.35
C LYS A 174 -12.90 -6.51 2.98
N LEU A 175 -12.41 -5.40 2.42
CA LEU A 175 -12.73 -4.89 1.09
C LEU A 175 -11.45 -4.54 0.34
N LEU A 176 -11.53 -4.38 -0.98
CA LEU A 176 -10.48 -3.63 -1.70
C LEU A 176 -10.56 -2.15 -1.30
N PRO A 177 -9.42 -1.44 -1.18
CA PRO A 177 -9.42 0.00 -0.95
C PRO A 177 -10.12 0.72 -2.10
N THR A 178 -10.82 1.81 -1.80
CA THR A 178 -11.09 2.79 -2.86
C THR A 178 -9.78 3.46 -3.29
N GLU A 179 -9.77 4.00 -4.50
CA GLU A 179 -8.61 4.72 -5.04
C GLU A 179 -8.19 5.87 -4.12
N ALA A 180 -9.15 6.57 -3.51
CA ALA A 180 -8.89 7.64 -2.56
C ALA A 180 -8.31 7.11 -1.23
N GLN A 181 -8.83 6.00 -0.71
CA GLN A 181 -8.28 5.35 0.49
C GLN A 181 -6.82 4.93 0.26
N TRP A 182 -6.53 4.33 -0.88
CA TRP A 182 -5.18 3.96 -1.27
C TRP A 182 -4.25 5.18 -1.33
N GLU A 183 -4.68 6.25 -2.03
CA GLU A 183 -3.85 7.45 -2.19
C GLU A 183 -3.55 8.14 -0.86
N LYS A 184 -4.57 8.32 0.01
CA LYS A 184 -4.35 8.89 1.35
C LYS A 184 -3.35 8.04 2.12
N SER A 185 -3.53 6.72 2.11
CA SER A 185 -2.63 5.77 2.80
C SER A 185 -1.19 5.86 2.31
N ALA A 186 -0.98 6.14 1.01
CA ALA A 186 0.33 6.31 0.40
C ALA A 186 0.97 7.66 0.77
N ARG A 187 0.25 8.78 0.61
CA ARG A 187 0.85 10.12 0.62
C ARG A 187 0.61 10.95 1.88
N GLY A 188 -0.29 10.53 2.77
CA GLY A 188 -0.70 11.38 3.88
C GLY A 188 -1.62 12.50 3.43
N THR A 189 -1.50 13.67 4.07
CA THR A 189 -2.38 14.82 3.86
C THR A 189 -1.69 16.02 3.21
N ASP A 190 -0.38 15.92 2.94
CA ASP A 190 0.46 17.06 2.55
C ASP A 190 0.68 17.21 1.04
N GLY A 191 0.14 16.29 0.24
CA GLY A 191 0.27 16.34 -1.21
C GLY A 191 1.64 15.91 -1.75
N ARG A 192 2.46 15.16 -0.99
CA ARG A 192 3.73 14.61 -1.49
C ARG A 192 3.56 13.72 -2.74
N ARG A 193 4.62 13.61 -3.53
CA ARG A 193 4.69 12.81 -4.77
C ARG A 193 4.82 11.32 -4.53
N TYR A 194 5.66 10.92 -3.57
CA TYR A 194 5.93 9.52 -3.22
C TYR A 194 5.62 9.29 -1.75
N PRO A 195 5.45 8.02 -1.29
CA PRO A 195 5.14 7.75 0.11
C PRO A 195 6.15 8.37 1.09
N TRP A 196 7.44 8.31 0.77
CA TRP A 196 8.52 8.89 1.59
C TRP A 196 8.70 10.40 1.44
N GLY A 197 8.04 11.06 0.48
CA GLY A 197 8.19 12.50 0.25
C GLY A 197 8.32 12.89 -1.21
N ASN A 198 9.14 13.91 -1.49
CA ASN A 198 9.31 14.49 -2.83
C ASN A 198 10.70 14.24 -3.44
N GLU A 199 11.56 13.51 -2.73
CA GLU A 199 12.87 13.11 -3.24
C GLU A 199 12.73 12.01 -4.29
N ASP A 200 13.60 12.04 -5.29
CA ASP A 200 13.62 11.08 -6.40
C ASP A 200 13.77 9.63 -5.87
N PRO A 201 13.10 8.66 -6.50
CA PRO A 201 13.14 7.27 -6.04
C PRO A 201 14.54 6.67 -6.20
N THR A 202 14.86 5.73 -5.32
CA THR A 202 16.07 4.91 -5.40
C THR A 202 15.73 3.46 -5.08
N CYS A 203 16.57 2.51 -5.49
CA CYS A 203 16.39 1.10 -5.17
C CYS A 203 16.47 0.78 -3.66
N THR A 204 16.79 1.75 -2.80
CA THR A 204 16.67 1.60 -1.34
C THR A 204 15.26 1.90 -0.84
N LEU A 205 14.52 2.74 -1.58
CA LEU A 205 13.19 3.23 -1.22
C LEU A 205 12.06 2.41 -1.85
N ALA A 206 12.28 1.83 -3.03
CA ALA A 206 11.28 1.07 -3.76
C ALA A 206 11.92 0.09 -4.74
N ASN A 207 11.15 -0.92 -5.18
CA ASN A 207 11.53 -1.84 -6.25
C ASN A 207 10.83 -1.46 -7.55
N PHE A 208 11.57 -1.00 -8.55
CA PHE A 208 11.04 -0.50 -9.82
C PHE A 208 12.09 -0.53 -10.93
N GLY A 209 11.70 -0.11 -12.13
CA GLY A 209 12.60 0.23 -13.22
C GLY A 209 12.21 -0.41 -14.55
N THR A 210 12.40 0.33 -15.64
CA THR A 210 12.27 -0.21 -16.99
C THR A 210 13.32 -1.31 -17.24
N PRO A 211 13.18 -2.19 -18.25
CA PRO A 211 14.10 -3.32 -18.45
C PRO A 211 15.61 -3.01 -18.46
N GLN A 212 16.01 -1.77 -18.72
CA GLN A 212 17.41 -1.34 -18.72
C GLN A 212 17.92 -0.81 -17.37
N GLU A 213 17.00 -0.45 -16.46
CA GLU A 213 17.27 0.29 -15.22
C GLU A 213 16.60 -0.34 -13.99
N ARG A 214 16.27 -1.65 -14.08
CA ARG A 214 15.64 -2.41 -12.99
C ARG A 214 16.51 -2.40 -11.74
N CYS A 215 15.86 -2.18 -10.59
CA CYS A 215 16.46 -2.43 -9.29
C CYS A 215 16.74 -3.94 -9.12
N GLU A 216 15.69 -4.75 -9.07
CA GLU A 216 15.81 -6.22 -9.00
C GLU A 216 15.28 -6.90 -10.26
N GLY A 217 14.13 -6.42 -10.79
CA GLY A 217 13.54 -6.94 -12.01
C GLY A 217 12.57 -8.11 -11.84
N ASP A 218 12.19 -8.37 -10.60
CA ASP A 218 11.19 -9.32 -10.12
C ASP A 218 10.61 -8.74 -8.82
N THR A 219 9.53 -9.31 -8.31
CA THR A 219 8.99 -8.99 -6.98
C THR A 219 10.02 -9.25 -5.89
N LEU A 220 9.93 -8.49 -4.81
CA LEU A 220 10.65 -8.76 -3.56
C LEU A 220 9.66 -9.21 -2.47
N PRO A 221 10.13 -9.88 -1.41
CA PRO A 221 9.31 -10.10 -0.23
C PRO A 221 8.71 -8.78 0.26
N VAL A 222 7.45 -8.79 0.66
CA VAL A 222 6.78 -7.59 1.16
C VAL A 222 7.54 -7.01 2.35
N GLY A 223 7.56 -5.68 2.43
CA GLY A 223 8.30 -4.91 3.43
C GLY A 223 9.82 -4.85 3.22
N SER A 224 10.33 -5.20 2.03
CA SER A 224 11.78 -5.13 1.73
C SER A 224 12.34 -3.71 1.72
N HIS A 225 11.49 -2.69 1.55
CA HIS A 225 11.88 -1.28 1.52
C HIS A 225 11.28 -0.46 2.68
N PRO A 226 11.70 -0.70 3.94
CA PRO A 226 11.13 0.01 5.09
C PRO A 226 11.39 1.53 5.08
N LEU A 227 12.42 1.99 4.37
CA LEU A 227 12.69 3.42 4.21
C LEU A 227 11.75 4.10 3.19
N GLY A 228 11.03 3.31 2.39
CA GLY A 228 9.99 3.78 1.47
C GLY A 228 8.60 3.87 2.09
N ALA A 229 8.47 3.66 3.40
CA ALA A 229 7.19 3.65 4.08
C ALA A 229 6.40 4.97 3.89
N SER A 230 5.09 4.86 3.83
CA SER A 230 4.17 6.00 3.86
C SER A 230 4.24 6.73 5.20
N PRO A 231 3.70 7.97 5.32
CA PRO A 231 3.59 8.65 6.62
C PRO A 231 2.64 7.96 7.60
N TYR A 232 1.95 6.89 7.20
CA TYR A 232 1.18 6.00 8.07
C TYR A 232 1.85 4.63 8.28
N GLY A 233 3.05 4.40 7.75
CA GLY A 233 3.80 3.13 7.88
C GLY A 233 3.33 2.00 7.01
N VAL A 234 2.51 2.31 6.02
CA VAL A 234 2.13 1.36 4.99
C VAL A 234 3.33 1.20 4.06
N LEU A 235 3.74 -0.04 3.83
CA LEU A 235 4.93 -0.38 3.05
C LEU A 235 4.56 -0.66 1.59
N ASP A 236 5.56 -0.50 0.73
CA ASP A 236 5.50 -0.84 -0.70
C ASP A 236 4.34 -0.18 -1.46
N MET A 237 3.88 0.98 -0.98
CA MET A 237 2.89 1.85 -1.68
C MET A 237 3.47 2.54 -2.94
N ALA A 238 4.67 2.14 -3.36
CA ALA A 238 5.34 2.58 -4.58
C ALA A 238 6.27 1.46 -5.07
N GLY A 239 5.99 0.94 -6.26
CA GLY A 239 6.72 -0.16 -6.87
C GLY A 239 6.34 -1.53 -6.29
N ASN A 240 7.23 -2.50 -6.44
CA ASN A 240 7.03 -3.93 -6.19
C ASN A 240 5.94 -4.51 -7.09
N VAL A 241 4.66 -4.31 -6.77
CA VAL A 241 3.52 -4.68 -7.61
C VAL A 241 2.53 -3.53 -7.70
N SER A 242 1.90 -3.42 -8.86
CA SER A 242 0.72 -2.58 -9.02
C SER A 242 -0.40 -3.18 -8.18
N GLU A 243 -1.29 -2.34 -7.66
CA GLU A 243 -2.33 -2.82 -6.75
C GLU A 243 -3.73 -2.49 -7.27
N TRP A 244 -4.57 -3.52 -7.37
CA TRP A 244 -5.99 -3.33 -7.62
C TRP A 244 -6.64 -2.47 -6.53
N VAL A 245 -7.43 -1.47 -6.96
CA VAL A 245 -8.37 -0.74 -6.11
C VAL A 245 -9.79 -0.94 -6.61
N TYR A 246 -10.79 -0.66 -5.76
CA TYR A 246 -12.20 -0.93 -6.06
C TYR A 246 -12.72 -0.16 -7.30
N ASP A 247 -12.21 1.05 -7.50
CA ASP A 247 -12.77 2.02 -8.44
C ASP A 247 -12.64 1.60 -9.91
N TYR A 248 -13.67 1.94 -10.68
CA TYR A 248 -13.59 2.01 -12.13
C TYR A 248 -12.75 3.21 -12.59
N PHE A 249 -12.03 3.06 -13.70
CA PHE A 249 -11.29 4.16 -14.29
C PHE A 249 -12.20 5.05 -15.14
N GLN A 250 -12.16 6.35 -14.85
CA GLN A 250 -12.71 7.41 -15.69
C GLN A 250 -11.76 8.60 -15.65
N GLU A 251 -11.45 9.16 -16.83
CA GLU A 251 -10.46 10.22 -17.01
C GLU A 251 -10.83 11.51 -16.27
N ASP A 252 -12.08 11.96 -16.39
CA ASP A 252 -12.60 13.20 -15.80
C ASP A 252 -13.14 13.03 -14.36
N TYR A 253 -12.97 11.85 -13.73
CA TYR A 253 -13.55 11.60 -12.40
C TYR A 253 -13.03 12.56 -11.33
N TYR A 254 -11.77 12.99 -11.40
CA TYR A 254 -11.22 13.93 -10.41
C TYR A 254 -11.88 15.32 -10.52
N GLU A 255 -12.33 15.72 -11.70
CA GLU A 255 -13.06 16.99 -11.90
C GLU A 255 -14.50 16.92 -11.36
N MET A 256 -15.19 15.80 -11.53
CA MET A 256 -16.64 15.71 -11.32
C MET A 256 -17.09 14.83 -10.16
N GLY A 257 -16.21 13.96 -9.65
CA GLY A 257 -16.53 12.95 -8.64
C GLY A 257 -16.81 13.52 -7.26
N GLU A 258 -17.21 12.67 -6.32
CA GLU A 258 -17.52 13.03 -4.94
C GLU A 258 -16.27 13.47 -4.16
N THR A 259 -16.44 14.40 -3.21
CA THR A 259 -15.37 14.86 -2.28
C THR A 259 -15.41 14.18 -0.92
N GLU A 260 -16.49 13.47 -0.57
CA GLU A 260 -16.65 12.81 0.72
C GLU A 260 -16.77 11.30 0.46
N ASP A 261 -15.84 10.51 0.98
CA ASP A 261 -15.77 9.05 0.82
C ASP A 261 -16.03 8.57 -0.62
N PRO A 262 -15.32 9.09 -1.64
CA PRO A 262 -15.56 8.74 -3.04
C PRO A 262 -15.37 7.24 -3.28
N GLN A 263 -16.31 6.66 -4.03
CA GLN A 263 -16.37 5.23 -4.35
C GLN A 263 -16.05 4.95 -5.83
N GLY A 264 -15.65 5.97 -6.58
CA GLY A 264 -15.43 5.87 -8.01
C GLY A 264 -16.72 5.96 -8.83
N PRO A 265 -16.62 5.99 -10.16
CA PRO A 265 -17.77 5.96 -11.04
C PRO A 265 -18.43 4.57 -11.08
N MET A 266 -19.69 4.52 -11.50
CA MET A 266 -20.45 3.26 -11.62
C MET A 266 -19.98 2.35 -12.77
N SER A 267 -19.15 2.85 -13.69
CA SER A 267 -18.59 2.15 -14.84
C SER A 267 -17.32 2.87 -15.30
N GLY A 268 -16.39 2.13 -15.91
CA GLY A 268 -15.15 2.69 -16.43
C GLY A 268 -14.84 2.24 -17.84
N TYR A 269 -14.28 3.14 -18.64
CA TYR A 269 -13.82 2.83 -20.00
C TYR A 269 -12.56 3.63 -20.28
N TYR A 270 -11.58 2.97 -20.89
CA TYR A 270 -10.37 3.60 -21.36
C TYR A 270 -10.08 3.15 -22.79
N GLU A 271 -9.63 4.08 -23.63
CA GLU A 271 -9.12 3.81 -24.97
C GLU A 271 -7.61 4.10 -24.96
N ASP A 272 -6.81 3.07 -25.26
CA ASP A 272 -5.35 3.20 -25.26
C ASP A 272 -4.83 3.99 -26.46
N GLU A 273 -3.52 4.25 -26.50
CA GLU A 273 -2.88 5.01 -27.59
C GLU A 273 -3.01 4.34 -28.98
N THR A 274 -3.37 3.05 -29.03
CA THR A 274 -3.60 2.29 -30.26
C THR A 274 -5.04 2.38 -30.74
N GLY A 275 -5.94 2.99 -29.96
CA GLY A 275 -7.37 3.07 -30.22
C GLY A 275 -8.13 1.81 -29.79
N GLN A 276 -7.51 0.93 -28.98
CA GLN A 276 -8.18 -0.22 -28.41
C GLN A 276 -8.78 0.17 -27.07
N GLY A 277 -10.10 0.07 -26.96
CA GLY A 277 -10.80 0.39 -25.73
C GLY A 277 -11.34 -0.81 -24.97
N PHE A 278 -11.36 -0.68 -23.64
CA PHE A 278 -11.75 -1.74 -22.72
C PHE A 278 -12.46 -1.17 -21.48
N GLU A 279 -13.24 -2.02 -20.81
CA GLU A 279 -13.76 -1.71 -19.48
C GLU A 279 -12.57 -1.66 -18.52
N ALA A 280 -12.35 -0.50 -17.91
CA ALA A 280 -11.13 -0.20 -17.19
C ALA A 280 -11.39 -0.06 -15.70
N ARG A 281 -10.63 -0.80 -14.90
CA ARG A 281 -10.46 -0.63 -13.45
C ARG A 281 -9.15 0.12 -13.19
N ILE A 282 -8.90 0.48 -11.95
CA ILE A 282 -7.70 1.23 -11.58
C ILE A 282 -6.71 0.30 -10.86
N ALA A 283 -5.45 0.40 -11.26
CA ALA A 283 -4.32 -0.03 -10.47
C ALA A 283 -3.47 1.17 -9.99
N ARG A 284 -2.81 1.00 -8.85
CA ARG A 284 -1.96 1.99 -8.18
C ARG A 284 -0.55 1.44 -7.95
N SER A 285 0.34 2.23 -7.36
CA SER A 285 1.73 1.88 -6.99
C SER A 285 2.75 1.77 -8.13
N GLY A 286 2.33 1.38 -9.35
CA GLY A 286 3.29 0.86 -10.33
C GLY A 286 3.94 -0.44 -9.83
N ASN A 287 4.87 -1.02 -10.58
CA ASN A 287 5.48 -2.30 -10.21
C ASN A 287 7.00 -2.35 -10.47
N HIS A 288 7.60 -3.50 -10.17
CA HIS A 288 9.04 -3.77 -10.34
C HIS A 288 9.57 -3.59 -11.78
N SER A 289 8.69 -3.40 -12.77
CA SER A 289 9.00 -3.19 -14.18
C SER A 289 8.53 -1.84 -14.76
N THR A 290 7.97 -0.93 -13.94
CA THR A 290 7.56 0.41 -14.37
C THR A 290 8.59 1.48 -14.01
N ASP A 291 8.51 2.64 -14.65
CA ASP A 291 9.34 3.80 -14.33
C ASP A 291 8.85 4.57 -13.09
N GLU A 292 9.63 5.59 -12.70
CA GLU A 292 9.38 6.44 -11.52
C GLU A 292 8.08 7.26 -11.57
N GLY A 293 7.53 7.53 -12.76
CA GLY A 293 6.27 8.22 -12.94
C GLY A 293 5.08 7.37 -12.51
N SER A 294 5.12 6.07 -12.81
CA SER A 294 4.06 5.13 -12.42
C SER A 294 3.96 4.92 -10.91
N MET A 295 5.06 5.15 -10.18
CA MET A 295 5.12 5.01 -8.72
C MET A 295 4.64 6.22 -7.93
N GLN A 296 4.27 7.31 -8.61
CA GLN A 296 3.80 8.49 -7.90
C GLN A 296 2.49 8.16 -7.20
N ALA A 297 2.35 8.63 -5.96
CA ALA A 297 1.24 8.28 -5.09
C ALA A 297 -0.14 8.69 -5.64
N PHE A 298 -0.18 9.59 -6.63
CA PHE A 298 -1.38 10.02 -7.36
C PHE A 298 -1.54 9.37 -8.76
N HIS A 299 -0.55 8.61 -9.25
CA HIS A 299 -0.58 8.00 -10.60
C HIS A 299 -1.64 6.89 -10.71
N ARG A 300 -2.47 6.97 -11.74
CA ARG A 300 -3.61 6.07 -11.98
C ARG A 300 -3.34 5.27 -13.24
N THR A 301 -3.27 3.95 -13.10
CA THR A 301 -3.09 3.07 -14.25
C THR A 301 -4.44 2.44 -14.61
N PRO A 302 -5.00 2.72 -15.81
CA PRO A 302 -6.16 2.01 -16.30
C PRO A 302 -5.78 0.58 -16.68
N GLU A 303 -6.41 -0.40 -16.05
CA GLU A 303 -6.18 -1.82 -16.31
C GLU A 303 -7.47 -2.50 -16.81
N PRO A 304 -7.39 -3.44 -17.76
CA PRO A 304 -8.56 -4.20 -18.20
C PRO A 304 -9.22 -4.93 -17.02
N ALA A 305 -10.54 -4.79 -16.88
CA ALA A 305 -11.28 -5.38 -15.76
C ALA A 305 -11.20 -6.93 -15.69
N LEU A 306 -10.85 -7.58 -16.80
CA LEU A 306 -10.66 -9.02 -16.92
C LEU A 306 -9.19 -9.41 -17.14
N GLY A 307 -8.25 -8.49 -16.88
CA GLY A 307 -6.82 -8.72 -17.00
C GLY A 307 -6.20 -9.22 -15.69
N SER A 308 -5.06 -9.88 -15.85
CA SER A 308 -4.10 -10.35 -14.85
C SER A 308 -2.69 -10.01 -15.36
N SER A 309 -1.71 -9.88 -14.47
CA SER A 309 -0.29 -9.84 -14.85
C SER A 309 0.65 -10.16 -13.68
N ASN A 310 1.87 -10.53 -14.01
CA ASN A 310 2.98 -10.80 -13.09
C ASN A 310 3.47 -9.59 -12.26
N GLY A 311 2.93 -8.39 -12.54
CA GLY A 311 3.23 -7.18 -11.81
C GLY A 311 1.99 -6.56 -11.17
N LEU A 312 0.88 -7.28 -11.04
CA LEU A 312 -0.40 -6.78 -10.53
C LEU A 312 -0.94 -7.68 -9.41
N GLY A 313 -0.97 -7.13 -8.20
CA GLY A 313 -1.49 -7.73 -6.98
C GLY A 313 -2.52 -6.82 -6.32
N PHE A 314 -2.61 -6.88 -4.99
CA PHE A 314 -3.56 -6.08 -4.21
C PHE A 314 -3.25 -6.09 -2.71
N ARG A 315 -3.96 -5.22 -1.99
CA ARG A 315 -4.07 -5.22 -0.53
C ARG A 315 -5.53 -4.95 -0.12
N CYS A 316 -5.89 -5.21 1.13
CA CYS A 316 -7.25 -5.00 1.61
C CYS A 316 -7.38 -3.82 2.60
N VAL A 317 -8.62 -3.39 2.82
CA VAL A 317 -9.03 -2.44 3.85
C VAL A 317 -10.17 -3.01 4.70
N ARG A 318 -10.30 -2.52 5.93
CA ARG A 318 -11.41 -2.80 6.83
C ARG A 318 -12.04 -1.49 7.29
N ILE A 319 -13.37 -1.41 7.19
CA ILE A 319 -14.14 -0.28 7.73
C ILE A 319 -14.53 -0.64 9.17
N LEU A 320 -14.35 0.30 10.10
CA LEU A 320 -14.79 0.13 11.49
C LEU A 320 -16.28 0.51 11.60
N GLU A 321 -17.09 -0.36 12.22
CA GLU A 321 -18.53 -0.15 12.43
C GLU A 321 -18.86 0.86 13.55
#